data_AF-A0AAU8DT59-F1
#
_entry.id   AF-A0AAU8DT59-F1
#
_cell.length_a   1.000
_cell.length_b   1.000
_cell.length_c   1.000
_cell.angle_alpha   90.00
_cell.angle_beta   90.00
_cell.angle_gamma   90.00
#
_symmetry.space_group_name_H-M   'P 1'
#
loop_
_entity.id
_entity.type
_entity.pdbx_description
1 polymer ?
#
loop_
_entity_poly.entity_id
_entity_poly.type
_entity_poly.pdbx_seq_one_letter_code
_entity_poly.pdbx_strand_id
1 'polypeptide(L)'
;MKTFPDHWEPPPDGVDRGRVVDIDEVVIDRLIAGIPVRSNVPERKAAVQILTLRGWSAMRIGQQLGCAQRTVVRYRVAMPIGMRGH
;
A
#
# COMPACT_ATOMS: atom_id res chain seq x y z
N MET A 1 -45.93 21.15 -6.50
CA MET A 1 -44.92 21.85 -5.68
C MET A 1 -44.24 20.80 -4.80
N LYS A 2 -42.95 20.53 -5.00
CA LYS A 2 -42.19 19.50 -4.25
C LYS A 2 -41.51 20.17 -3.06
N THR A 3 -41.89 19.79 -1.85
CA THR A 3 -41.19 20.14 -0.61
C THR A 3 -40.27 18.96 -0.25
N PHE A 4 -39.00 19.06 -0.64
CA PHE A 4 -37.95 18.22 -0.05
C PHE A 4 -37.52 18.89 1.26
N PRO A 5 -37.59 18.22 2.42
CA PRO A 5 -37.10 18.80 3.65
C PRO A 5 -35.58 18.97 3.60
N ASP A 6 -35.16 20.17 3.99
CA ASP A 6 -33.79 20.64 4.18
C ASP A 6 -33.12 19.90 5.35
N HIS A 7 -32.86 18.61 5.16
CA HIS A 7 -31.99 17.84 6.03
C HIS A 7 -31.07 17.01 5.15
N TRP A 8 -30.11 17.70 4.55
CA TRP A 8 -28.90 17.03 4.08
C TRP A 8 -28.08 16.66 5.33
N GLU A 9 -28.30 15.45 5.83
CA GLU A 9 -27.29 14.77 6.63
C GLU A 9 -26.22 14.29 5.65
N PRO A 10 -24.97 14.77 5.73
CA PRO A 10 -23.90 14.06 5.07
C PRO A 10 -23.89 12.63 5.65
N PRO A 11 -23.81 11.58 4.81
CA PRO A 11 -23.57 10.23 5.33
C PRO A 11 -22.38 10.30 6.26
N PRO A 12 -22.34 9.54 7.38
CA PRO A 12 -21.16 9.49 8.23
C PRO A 12 -20.01 9.07 7.32
N ASP A 13 -19.23 10.08 6.94
CA ASP A 13 -18.10 9.96 6.07
C ASP A 13 -17.31 8.80 6.65
N GLY A 14 -17.17 7.74 5.85
CA GLY A 14 -16.51 6.50 6.19
C GLY A 14 -15.02 6.75 6.35
N VAL A 15 -14.69 7.69 7.23
CA VAL A 15 -13.37 7.94 7.73
C VAL A 15 -13.00 6.63 8.39
N ASP A 16 -12.25 5.84 7.63
CA ASP A 16 -11.38 4.78 8.09
C ASP A 16 -10.40 5.44 9.08
N ARG A 17 -10.93 5.77 10.27
CA ARG A 17 -10.23 6.46 11.36
C ARG A 17 -9.26 5.46 11.93
N GLY A 18 -8.11 5.37 11.28
CA GLY A 18 -6.91 4.81 11.88
C GLY A 18 -7.07 3.37 12.34
N ARG A 19 -7.44 2.45 11.43
CA ARG A 19 -7.00 1.07 11.63
C ARG A 19 -5.49 1.10 11.52
N VAL A 20 -4.81 1.14 12.67
CA VAL A 20 -3.38 0.86 12.76
C VAL A 20 -3.23 -0.52 12.14
N VAL A 21 -2.78 -0.56 10.90
CA VAL A 21 -2.64 -1.84 10.21
C VAL A 21 -1.43 -2.49 10.87
N ASP A 22 -1.69 -3.58 11.57
CA ASP A 22 -0.64 -4.39 12.17
C ASP A 22 0.25 -4.87 11.03
N ILE A 23 1.48 -4.35 10.98
CA ILE A 23 2.48 -4.70 9.99
C ILE A 23 3.40 -5.71 10.67
N ASP A 24 3.39 -6.95 10.20
CA ASP A 24 4.31 -7.97 10.68
C ASP A 24 5.63 -7.90 9.90
N GLU A 25 6.70 -7.55 10.60
CA GLU A 25 8.05 -7.48 10.04
C GLU A 25 8.55 -8.82 9.49
N VAL A 26 8.14 -9.94 10.11
CA VAL A 26 8.51 -11.29 9.65
C VAL A 26 7.87 -11.59 8.30
N VAL A 27 6.64 -11.11 8.08
CA VAL A 27 5.96 -11.23 6.78
C VAL A 27 6.69 -10.42 5.72
N ILE A 28 7.14 -9.20 6.05
CA ILE A 28 7.90 -8.35 5.12
C ILE A 28 9.23 -9.03 4.73
N ASP A 29 9.97 -9.57 5.70
CA ASP A 29 11.24 -10.25 5.42
C ASP A 29 11.04 -11.47 4.49
N ARG A 30 9.99 -12.27 4.76
CA ARG A 30 9.60 -13.38 3.88
C ARG A 30 9.27 -12.93 2.46
N LEU A 31 8.52 -11.83 2.32
CA LEU A 31 8.21 -11.24 1.00
C LEU A 31 9.46 -10.79 0.26
N ILE A 32 10.41 -10.16 0.97
CA ILE A 32 11.70 -9.74 0.40
C ILE A 32 12.52 -10.95 -0.04
N ALA A 33 12.53 -12.01 0.77
CA ALA A 33 13.18 -13.28 0.45
C ALA A 33 12.49 -14.07 -0.68
N GLY A 34 11.29 -13.67 -1.10
CA GLY A 34 10.51 -14.37 -2.14
C GLY A 34 9.82 -15.62 -1.62
N ILE A 35 9.68 -15.74 -0.30
CA ILE A 35 9.00 -16.85 0.36
C ILE A 35 7.50 -16.56 0.32
N PRO A 36 6.66 -17.46 -0.22
CA PRO A 36 5.21 -17.29 -0.24
C PRO A 36 4.66 -17.18 1.18
N VAL A 37 4.01 -16.06 1.48
CA VAL A 37 3.39 -15.79 2.78
C VAL A 37 2.09 -15.02 2.57
N ARG A 38 1.07 -15.31 3.39
CA ARG A 38 -0.13 -14.47 3.41
C ARG A 38 0.27 -13.08 3.90
N SER A 39 -0.01 -12.08 3.10
CA SER A 39 0.32 -10.70 3.41
C SER A 39 -0.83 -9.76 3.07
N ASN A 40 -0.91 -8.67 3.82
CA ASN A 40 -1.83 -7.58 3.59
C ASN A 40 -1.21 -6.51 2.67
N VAL A 41 -2.02 -5.55 2.24
CA VAL A 41 -1.57 -4.50 1.31
C VAL A 41 -0.45 -3.63 1.92
N PRO A 42 -0.50 -3.22 3.20
CA PRO A 42 0.60 -2.48 3.84
C PRO A 42 1.93 -3.23 3.89
N GLU A 43 1.94 -4.52 4.24
CA GLU A 43 3.16 -5.34 4.24
C GLU A 43 3.76 -5.44 2.83
N ARG A 44 2.92 -5.62 1.81
CA ARG A 44 3.39 -5.63 0.41
C ARG A 44 3.93 -4.27 -0.01
N LYS A 45 3.33 -3.16 0.42
CA LYS A 45 3.85 -1.82 0.19
C LYS A 45 5.21 -1.62 0.86
N ALA A 46 5.37 -2.08 2.11
CA ALA A 46 6.64 -2.02 2.84
C ALA A 46 7.73 -2.85 2.15
N ALA A 47 7.42 -4.08 1.73
CA ALA A 47 8.35 -4.91 0.96
C ALA A 47 8.77 -4.26 -0.37
N VAL A 48 7.82 -3.65 -1.11
CA VAL A 48 8.13 -2.87 -2.32
C VAL A 48 9.07 -1.71 -2.02
N GLN A 49 8.88 -1.00 -0.90
CA GLN A 49 9.74 0.12 -0.51
C GLN A 49 11.18 -0.36 -0.26
N ILE A 50 11.35 -1.40 0.57
CA ILE A 50 12.67 -1.93 0.90
C ILE A 50 13.39 -2.41 -0.36
N LEU A 51 12.71 -3.16 -1.24
CA LEU A 51 13.30 -3.61 -2.50
C LEU A 51 13.61 -2.46 -3.46
N THR A 52 12.79 -1.40 -3.47
CA THR A 52 13.05 -0.19 -4.26
C THR A 52 14.28 0.56 -3.75
N LEU A 53 14.44 0.68 -2.44
CA LEU A 53 15.64 1.27 -1.81
C LEU A 53 16.90 0.46 -2.10
N ARG A 54 16.77 -0.87 -2.24
CA ARG A 54 17.85 -1.76 -2.71
C ARG A 54 18.15 -1.64 -4.21
N GLY A 55 17.50 -0.71 -4.92
CA GLY A 55 17.72 -0.45 -6.35
C GLY A 55 17.04 -1.44 -7.29
N TRP A 56 16.09 -2.26 -6.81
CA TRP A 56 15.45 -3.25 -7.67
C TRP A 56 14.46 -2.61 -8.65
N SER A 57 14.42 -3.14 -9.88
CA SER A 57 13.46 -2.70 -10.89
C SER A 57 12.04 -3.13 -10.54
N ALA A 58 11.04 -2.37 -10.99
CA ALA A 58 9.64 -2.70 -10.72
C ALA A 58 9.22 -4.06 -11.29
N MET A 59 9.83 -4.48 -12.41
CA MET A 59 9.64 -5.80 -13.00
C MET A 59 10.14 -6.91 -12.07
N ARG A 60 11.38 -6.77 -11.57
CA ARG A 60 11.99 -7.75 -10.65
C ARG A 60 11.24 -7.83 -9.33
N ILE A 61 10.81 -6.70 -8.78
CA ILE A 61 9.97 -6.65 -7.58
C ILE A 61 8.62 -7.33 -7.82
N GLY A 62 8.01 -7.12 -8.99
CA GLY A 62 6.74 -7.77 -9.34
C GLY A 62 6.87 -9.29 -9.41
N GLN A 63 7.96 -9.78 -10.02
CA GLN A 63 8.29 -11.21 -10.02
C GLN A 63 8.49 -11.76 -8.61
N GLN A 64 9.25 -11.05 -7.76
CA GLN A 64 9.52 -11.44 -6.38
C GLN A 64 8.25 -11.54 -5.53
N LEU A 65 7.34 -10.57 -5.68
CA LEU A 65 6.12 -10.46 -4.87
C LEU A 65 4.89 -11.12 -5.51
N GLY A 66 5.05 -11.74 -6.68
CA GLY A 66 3.95 -12.34 -7.44
C GLY A 66 2.86 -11.33 -7.83
N CYS A 67 3.24 -10.12 -8.25
CA CYS A 67 2.30 -9.11 -8.74
C CYS A 67 2.76 -8.42 -10.02
N ALA A 68 1.79 -7.83 -10.73
CA ALA A 68 2.08 -7.06 -11.93
C ALA A 68 2.95 -5.83 -11.63
N GLN A 69 3.83 -5.49 -12.57
CA GLN A 69 4.67 -4.28 -12.50
C GLN A 69 3.84 -3.01 -12.24
N ARG A 70 2.65 -2.90 -12.84
CA ARG A 70 1.73 -1.78 -12.62
C ARG A 70 1.32 -1.62 -11.15
N THR A 71 1.18 -2.73 -10.42
CA THR A 71 0.88 -2.72 -8.98
C THR A 71 2.06 -2.19 -8.18
N VAL A 72 3.29 -2.60 -8.54
CA VAL A 72 4.52 -2.10 -7.91
C VAL A 72 4.65 -0.59 -8.11
N VAL A 73 4.40 -0.09 -9.32
CA VAL A 73 4.43 1.35 -9.62
C VAL A 73 3.39 2.10 -8.78
N ARG A 74 2.16 1.57 -8.66
CA ARG A 74 1.13 2.16 -7.78
C ARG A 74 1.57 2.22 -6.32
N TYR A 75 2.22 1.17 -5.81
CA TYR A 75 2.72 1.16 -4.43
C TYR A 75 3.86 2.15 -4.20
N ARG A 76 4.67 2.45 -5.23
CA ARG A 76 5.69 3.51 -5.17
C ARG A 76 5.11 4.92 -5.15
N VAL A 77 4.04 5.17 -5.92
CA VAL A 77 3.42 6.51 -6.03
C VAL A 77 2.61 6.87 -4.79
N ALA A 78 2.03 5.89 -4.09
CA ALA A 78 1.30 6.12 -2.84
C ALA A 78 2.21 6.53 -1.66
N MET A 79 3.48 6.88 -1.93
CA MET A 79 4.45 7.32 -0.95
C MET A 79 4.52 8.86 -0.93
N PRO A 80 4.46 9.51 0.24
CA PRO A 80 4.79 10.92 0.34
C PRO A 80 6.25 11.12 -0.08
N ILE A 81 6.43 11.95 -1.10
CA ILE A 81 7.68 12.57 -1.55
C ILE A 81 8.35 13.33 -0.38
N GLY A 82 9.08 12.60 0.47
CA GLY A 82 9.81 13.19 1.61
C GLY A 82 11.17 12.55 1.92
N MET A 83 11.57 11.50 1.22
CA MET A 83 12.82 10.78 1.48
C MET A 83 13.64 10.58 0.19
N ARG A 84 14.02 11.69 -0.45
CA ARG A 84 15.12 11.72 -1.45
C ARG A 84 16.19 12.69 -0.95
N GLY A 85 17.04 12.21 -0.05
CA GLY A 85 18.33 12.82 0.26
C GLY A 85 19.40 12.06 -0.53
N HIS A 86 20.08 12.78 -1.42
CA HIS A 86 21.29 12.35 -2.12
C HIS A 86 22.48 12.29 -1.16
#